data_AF-A0A356E9Y8-F1
#
_entry.id   AF-A0A356E9Y8-F1
#
_cell.length_a   1.000
_cell.length_b   1.000
_cell.length_c   1.000
_cell.angle_alpha   90.00
_cell.angle_beta   90.00
_cell.angle_gamma   90.00
#
_symmetry.space_group_name_H-M   'P 1'
#
loop_
_entity.id
_entity.type
_entity.pdbx_description
1 polymer ?
#
loop_
_entity_poly.entity_id
_entity_poly.type
_entity_poly.pdbx_seq_one_letter_code
_entity_poly.pdbx_strand_id
1 'polypeptide(L)'
;MAVQKVTLFTEHPLSLILGGHLEQIEVAYQTYGTLDEAKSNAVLICHALTGDAEPYSDGSTDTGWWQNFMGDGLALDTSRYFFICSNVLGGCRGTRGPSSINPHTSKPYGSQFPHITIQDMIRVQKALLEYLDIMHLHAVIGGSFGGMQVTQWAIDYPDFLDNAVNLCSSLTLSAEAIGFNHVMRQAIINDPNFNQGDYYTGQPPDKGLAIARMLGMLTYRTDIQLTKAFGRATKNEGQFWGDYFQVESYLSYQGQKFLARFDANTYLLLIRAMDLYDPALGYDNMK
;
A
#
# COMPACT_ATOMS: atom_id res chain seq x y z
N MET A 1 -5.44 -18.63 -5.50
CA MET A 1 -4.99 -19.16 -4.18
C MET A 1 -5.36 -18.19 -3.07
N ALA A 2 -5.65 -18.66 -1.86
CA ALA A 2 -5.94 -17.77 -0.72
C ALA A 2 -4.66 -17.14 -0.16
N VAL A 3 -4.73 -15.90 0.34
CA VAL A 3 -3.62 -15.19 1.00
C VAL A 3 -3.08 -16.00 2.19
N GLN A 4 -1.76 -16.12 2.25
CA GLN A 4 -1.03 -16.76 3.34
C GLN A 4 -0.78 -15.76 4.48
N LYS A 5 -0.62 -16.25 5.70
CA LYS A 5 -0.39 -15.43 6.89
C LYS A 5 0.67 -16.04 7.79
N VAL A 6 1.50 -15.19 8.37
CA VAL A 6 2.47 -15.55 9.41
C VAL A 6 2.50 -14.47 10.49
N THR A 7 2.67 -14.84 11.76
CA THR A 7 2.91 -13.89 12.84
C THR A 7 4.39 -13.81 13.14
N LEU A 8 4.97 -12.63 12.95
CA LEU A 8 6.38 -12.32 13.19
C LEU A 8 6.54 -11.46 14.46
N PHE A 9 7.77 -11.21 14.90
CA PHE A 9 8.07 -10.36 16.06
C PHE A 9 7.36 -10.83 17.35
N THR A 10 7.34 -12.14 17.60
CA THR A 10 6.70 -12.76 18.77
C THR A 10 7.58 -12.71 20.03
N GLU A 11 8.90 -12.81 19.88
CA GLU A 11 9.86 -12.78 20.99
C GLU A 11 10.52 -11.40 21.14
N HIS A 12 10.81 -10.75 20.01
CA HIS A 12 11.44 -9.44 19.95
C HIS A 12 10.54 -8.47 19.19
N PRO A 13 9.92 -7.48 19.87
CA PRO A 13 9.09 -6.48 19.22
C PRO A 13 9.87 -5.67 18.17
N LEU A 14 9.21 -5.29 17.09
CA LEU A 14 9.74 -4.35 16.12
C LEU A 14 9.84 -2.97 16.77
N SER A 15 11.05 -2.46 16.97
CA SER A 15 11.26 -1.06 17.35
C SER A 15 11.08 -0.15 16.14
N LEU A 16 10.18 0.82 16.24
CA LEU A 16 9.81 1.71 15.15
C LEU A 16 10.75 2.90 15.05
N ILE A 17 11.00 3.39 13.82
CA ILE A 17 11.88 4.54 13.58
C ILE A 17 11.45 5.80 14.34
N LEU A 18 10.15 6.07 14.39
CA LEU A 18 9.59 7.25 15.06
C LEU A 18 9.37 7.04 16.58
N GLY A 19 9.87 5.92 17.13
CA GLY A 19 9.68 5.54 18.52
C GLY A 19 8.44 4.66 18.74
N GLY A 20 8.45 3.95 19.87
CA GLY A 20 7.47 2.91 20.16
C GLY A 20 7.85 1.55 19.56
N HIS A 21 6.98 0.56 19.74
CA HIS A 21 7.19 -0.78 19.23
C HIS A 21 5.88 -1.47 18.86
N LEU A 22 5.98 -2.50 18.01
CA LEU A 22 4.88 -3.42 17.69
C LEU A 22 5.33 -4.86 17.92
N GLU A 23 4.48 -5.64 18.57
CA GLU A 23 4.69 -7.07 18.82
C GLU A 23 3.68 -7.91 18.02
N GLN A 24 4.01 -9.19 17.81
CA GLN A 24 3.13 -10.19 17.20
C GLN A 24 2.52 -9.69 15.88
N ILE A 25 3.35 -9.23 14.95
CA ILE A 25 2.90 -8.63 13.69
C ILE A 25 2.42 -9.74 12.75
N GLU A 26 1.12 -9.86 12.53
CA GLU A 26 0.58 -10.69 11.45
C GLU A 26 0.96 -10.04 10.11
N VAL A 27 1.53 -10.82 9.20
CA VAL A 27 1.91 -10.43 7.84
C VAL A 27 1.16 -11.31 6.86
N ALA A 28 0.36 -10.68 6.01
CA ALA A 28 -0.33 -11.31 4.91
C ALA A 28 0.51 -11.24 3.64
N TYR A 29 0.71 -12.37 2.97
CA TYR A 29 1.54 -12.46 1.77
C TYR A 29 1.01 -13.51 0.79
N GLN A 30 1.51 -13.45 -0.44
CA GLN A 30 1.31 -14.46 -1.46
C GLN A 30 2.61 -14.74 -2.19
N THR A 31 2.74 -15.96 -2.71
CA THR A 31 3.86 -16.40 -3.52
C THR A 31 3.39 -16.92 -4.88
N TYR A 32 4.19 -16.73 -5.92
CA TYR A 32 3.85 -17.14 -7.29
C TYR A 32 5.08 -17.70 -8.00
N GLY A 33 4.87 -18.68 -8.89
CA GLY A 33 5.95 -19.40 -9.55
C GLY A 33 6.63 -20.42 -8.63
N THR A 34 7.81 -20.89 -9.03
CA THR A 34 8.56 -21.95 -8.33
C THR A 34 9.95 -21.46 -7.96
N LEU A 35 10.29 -21.57 -6.68
CA LEU A 35 11.65 -21.29 -6.18
C LEU A 35 12.59 -22.39 -6.67
N ASP A 36 13.72 -22.00 -7.27
CA ASP A 36 14.74 -22.95 -7.73
C ASP A 36 15.54 -23.57 -6.56
N GLU A 37 16.28 -24.65 -6.83
CA GLU A 37 17.09 -25.34 -5.81
C GLU A 37 18.16 -24.44 -5.18
N ALA A 38 18.67 -23.48 -5.95
CA ALA A 38 19.69 -22.52 -5.51
C ALA A 38 19.09 -21.33 -4.72
N LYS A 39 17.75 -21.22 -4.67
CA LYS A 39 16.98 -20.07 -4.21
C LYS A 39 17.40 -18.74 -4.86
N SER A 40 17.84 -18.79 -6.11
CA SER A 40 18.47 -17.67 -6.83
C SER A 40 17.49 -16.82 -7.64
N ASN A 41 16.25 -17.29 -7.83
CA ASN A 41 15.24 -16.67 -8.69
C ASN A 41 14.13 -15.94 -7.92
N ALA A 42 14.33 -15.64 -6.63
CA ALA A 42 13.34 -14.98 -5.78
C ALA A 42 13.21 -13.47 -6.10
N VAL A 43 11.99 -12.97 -6.27
CA VAL A 43 11.70 -11.56 -6.55
C VAL A 43 10.66 -11.02 -5.57
N LEU A 44 10.98 -9.94 -4.86
CA LEU A 44 10.04 -9.25 -3.98
C LEU A 44 9.26 -8.18 -4.76
N ILE A 45 7.93 -8.24 -4.69
CA ILE A 45 7.03 -7.22 -5.23
C ILE A 45 6.53 -6.33 -4.08
N CYS A 46 6.87 -5.04 -4.14
CA CYS A 46 6.37 -4.01 -3.22
C CYS A 46 5.16 -3.30 -3.84
N HIS A 47 3.98 -3.45 -3.23
CA HIS A 47 2.76 -2.85 -3.74
C HIS A 47 2.69 -1.32 -3.48
N ALA A 48 1.91 -0.61 -4.30
CA ALA A 48 1.66 0.83 -4.16
C ALA A 48 0.65 1.16 -3.03
N LEU A 49 0.33 2.44 -2.83
CA LEU A 49 -0.44 2.94 -1.68
C LEU A 49 -1.72 2.16 -1.35
N THR A 50 -2.47 1.75 -2.38
CA THR A 50 -3.76 1.04 -2.21
C THR A 50 -3.78 -0.35 -2.84
N GLY A 51 -2.60 -0.92 -3.08
CA GLY A 51 -2.42 -2.32 -3.45
C GLY A 51 -2.44 -3.23 -2.22
N ASP A 52 -2.22 -4.52 -2.44
CA ASP A 52 -2.19 -5.55 -1.41
C ASP A 52 -1.28 -6.71 -1.82
N ALA A 53 -1.33 -7.83 -1.09
CA ALA A 53 -0.50 -9.01 -1.33
C ALA A 53 -0.81 -9.76 -2.64
N GLU A 54 -1.84 -9.37 -3.40
CA GLU A 54 -2.38 -10.14 -4.52
C GLU A 54 -2.22 -9.40 -5.87
N PRO A 55 -0.99 -9.28 -6.41
CA PRO A 55 -0.75 -8.65 -7.71
C PRO A 55 -1.37 -9.44 -8.88
N TYR A 56 -1.57 -10.74 -8.70
CA TYR A 56 -1.98 -11.67 -9.75
C TYR A 56 -2.92 -12.75 -9.21
N SER A 57 -3.84 -13.20 -10.07
CA SER A 57 -4.74 -14.33 -9.83
C SER A 57 -4.82 -15.17 -11.11
N ASP A 58 -4.77 -16.49 -10.96
CA ASP A 58 -4.98 -17.47 -12.03
C ASP A 58 -6.49 -17.74 -12.29
N GLY A 59 -7.36 -17.23 -11.41
CA GLY A 59 -8.81 -17.40 -11.48
C GLY A 59 -9.50 -16.43 -12.45
N SER A 60 -10.70 -16.81 -12.91
CA SER A 60 -11.47 -16.06 -13.91
C SER A 60 -12.29 -14.88 -13.38
N THR A 61 -12.47 -14.74 -12.06
CA THR A 61 -13.40 -13.77 -11.46
C THR A 61 -12.72 -12.64 -10.69
N ASP A 62 -11.58 -12.90 -10.05
CA ASP A 62 -10.80 -11.90 -9.31
C ASP A 62 -9.52 -11.57 -10.08
N THR A 63 -9.34 -10.29 -10.38
CA THR A 63 -8.16 -9.77 -11.08
C THR A 63 -7.23 -9.08 -10.09
N GLY A 64 -5.97 -9.51 -10.05
CA GLY A 64 -4.94 -8.86 -9.24
C GLY A 64 -4.62 -7.44 -9.73
N TRP A 65 -3.97 -6.64 -8.88
CA TRP A 65 -3.69 -5.23 -9.20
C TRP A 65 -2.61 -5.04 -10.27
N TRP A 66 -1.86 -6.10 -10.62
CA TRP A 66 -0.89 -6.13 -11.72
C TRP A 66 -1.18 -7.26 -12.75
N GLN A 67 -2.44 -7.72 -12.81
CA GLN A 67 -2.88 -8.91 -13.55
C GLN A 67 -2.29 -9.08 -14.95
N ASN A 68 -2.31 -8.03 -15.78
CA ASN A 68 -1.91 -8.13 -17.19
C ASN A 68 -0.39 -8.05 -17.42
N PHE A 69 0.40 -7.87 -16.37
CA PHE A 69 1.86 -7.80 -16.46
C PHE A 69 2.53 -9.05 -15.88
N MET A 70 1.77 -9.89 -15.18
CA MET A 70 2.25 -11.05 -14.44
C MET A 70 1.58 -12.32 -14.92
N GLY A 71 2.37 -13.39 -15.03
CA GLY A 71 1.94 -14.67 -15.58
C GLY A 71 3.01 -15.27 -16.50
N ASP A 72 2.78 -16.50 -16.96
CA ASP A 72 3.77 -17.24 -17.74
C ASP A 72 4.11 -16.52 -19.06
N GLY A 73 5.40 -16.24 -19.25
CA GLY A 73 5.93 -15.54 -20.42
C GLY A 73 5.65 -14.04 -20.47
N LEU A 74 5.02 -13.45 -19.45
CA LEU A 74 4.82 -12.00 -19.33
C LEU A 74 6.03 -11.31 -18.69
N ALA A 75 5.96 -9.99 -18.50
CA ALA A 75 7.08 -9.22 -17.93
C ALA A 75 7.47 -9.69 -16.52
N LEU A 76 6.46 -9.98 -15.68
CA LEU A 76 6.62 -10.63 -14.38
C LEU A 76 6.36 -12.13 -14.58
N ASP A 77 7.35 -12.80 -15.16
CA ASP A 77 7.25 -14.16 -15.67
C ASP A 77 7.23 -15.20 -14.54
N THR A 78 6.05 -15.75 -14.23
CA THR A 78 5.86 -16.77 -13.19
C THR A 78 6.44 -18.13 -13.57
N SER A 79 6.78 -18.35 -14.84
CA SER A 79 7.47 -19.56 -15.28
C SER A 79 8.98 -19.52 -15.02
N ARG A 80 9.52 -18.34 -14.71
CA ARG A 80 10.95 -18.08 -14.52
C ARG A 80 11.32 -17.70 -13.09
N TYR A 81 10.52 -16.87 -12.44
CA TYR A 81 10.83 -16.30 -11.13
C TYR A 81 9.86 -16.78 -10.05
N PHE A 82 10.35 -16.80 -8.81
CA PHE A 82 9.54 -17.00 -7.63
C PHE A 82 9.22 -15.64 -7.01
N PHE A 83 8.00 -15.17 -7.18
CA PHE A 83 7.57 -13.88 -6.65
C PHE A 83 7.05 -14.01 -5.23
N ILE A 84 7.39 -13.05 -4.38
CA ILE A 84 6.80 -12.84 -3.07
C ILE A 84 6.15 -11.45 -3.06
N CYS A 85 4.89 -11.35 -2.62
CA CYS A 85 4.24 -10.06 -2.40
C CYS A 85 3.55 -10.06 -1.04
N SER A 86 3.85 -9.08 -0.19
CA SER A 86 3.24 -8.95 1.13
C SER A 86 2.44 -7.66 1.23
N ASN A 87 1.28 -7.70 1.88
CA ASN A 87 0.58 -6.49 2.27
C ASN A 87 1.44 -5.74 3.30
N VAL A 88 1.62 -4.43 3.13
CA VAL A 88 2.51 -3.62 3.99
C VAL A 88 2.02 -3.55 5.44
N LEU A 89 2.96 -3.33 6.37
CA LEU A 89 2.66 -2.91 7.73
C LEU A 89 1.79 -1.65 7.69
N GLY A 90 0.74 -1.59 8.51
CA GLY A 90 -0.24 -0.50 8.50
C GLY A 90 -1.35 -0.65 7.46
N GLY A 91 -1.25 -1.64 6.57
CA GLY A 91 -2.28 -1.96 5.58
C GLY A 91 -3.57 -2.53 6.20
N CYS A 92 -4.60 -2.73 5.37
CA CYS A 92 -5.91 -3.23 5.79
C CYS A 92 -6.33 -4.54 5.09
N ARG A 93 -5.37 -5.24 4.48
CA ARG A 93 -5.57 -6.50 3.73
C ARG A 93 -4.76 -7.64 4.35
N GLY A 94 -5.00 -7.86 5.65
CA GLY A 94 -4.44 -8.98 6.42
C GLY A 94 -3.26 -8.59 7.32
N THR A 95 -2.23 -7.92 6.79
CA THR A 95 -1.10 -7.46 7.63
C THR A 95 -1.56 -6.49 8.71
N ARG A 96 -0.93 -6.56 9.89
CA ARG A 96 -1.17 -5.72 11.07
C ARG A 96 -1.28 -4.23 10.68
N GLY A 97 -2.43 -3.63 10.96
CA GLY A 97 -2.72 -2.23 10.73
C GLY A 97 -3.73 -1.66 11.74
N PRO A 98 -4.19 -0.41 11.55
CA PRO A 98 -5.10 0.25 12.49
C PRO A 98 -6.42 -0.51 12.74
N SER A 99 -6.91 -1.25 11.75
CA SER A 99 -8.12 -2.06 11.86
C SER A 99 -7.89 -3.41 12.57
N SER A 100 -6.64 -3.83 12.77
CA SER A 100 -6.31 -5.07 13.49
C SER A 100 -6.61 -4.93 14.99
N ILE A 101 -6.90 -6.04 15.65
CA ILE A 101 -7.12 -6.06 17.10
C ILE A 101 -5.79 -5.81 17.84
N ASN A 102 -5.79 -4.83 18.74
CA ASN A 102 -4.71 -4.56 19.67
C ASN A 102 -4.71 -5.62 20.79
N PRO A 103 -3.63 -6.39 20.98
CA PRO A 103 -3.57 -7.47 21.97
C PRO A 103 -3.69 -6.96 23.42
N HIS A 104 -3.39 -5.69 23.69
CA HIS A 104 -3.47 -5.12 25.04
C HIS A 104 -4.86 -4.61 25.41
N THR A 105 -5.73 -4.31 24.43
CA THR A 105 -7.05 -3.72 24.67
C THR A 105 -8.20 -4.57 24.17
N SER A 106 -7.92 -5.61 23.36
CA SER A 106 -8.91 -6.45 22.67
C SER A 106 -9.89 -5.66 21.79
N LYS A 107 -9.49 -4.47 21.36
CA LYS A 107 -10.22 -3.59 20.43
C LYS A 107 -9.33 -3.30 19.22
N PRO A 108 -9.88 -2.87 18.07
CA PRO A 108 -9.06 -2.36 16.98
C PRO A 108 -8.08 -1.29 17.47
N TYR A 109 -6.86 -1.24 16.93
CA TYR A 109 -5.88 -0.22 17.32
C TYR A 109 -6.42 1.19 17.13
N GLY A 110 -7.05 1.46 15.98
CA GLY A 110 -7.56 2.78 15.62
C GLY A 110 -6.57 3.90 15.87
N SER A 111 -6.95 4.86 16.69
CA SER A 111 -6.12 6.01 17.04
C SER A 111 -4.81 5.65 17.75
N GLN A 112 -4.72 4.45 18.35
CA GLN A 112 -3.56 3.97 19.07
C GLN A 112 -2.52 3.27 18.17
N PHE A 113 -2.80 3.09 16.88
CA PHE A 113 -1.82 2.50 15.97
C PHE A 113 -0.61 3.46 15.86
N PRO A 114 0.62 2.99 16.07
CA PRO A 114 1.78 3.88 16.07
C PRO A 114 2.05 4.42 14.66
N HIS A 115 2.70 5.58 14.59
CA HIS A 115 3.19 6.09 13.31
C HIS A 115 4.32 5.20 12.80
N ILE A 116 4.26 4.87 11.52
CA ILE A 116 5.22 3.99 10.83
C ILE A 116 5.83 4.71 9.64
N THR A 117 7.01 4.24 9.25
CA THR A 117 7.78 4.72 8.10
C THR A 117 7.96 3.59 7.08
N ILE A 118 8.51 3.91 5.92
CA ILE A 118 8.83 2.91 4.90
C ILE A 118 9.96 1.98 5.38
N GLN A 119 10.91 2.50 6.17
CA GLN A 119 11.94 1.73 6.85
C GLN A 119 11.32 0.65 7.77
N ASP A 120 10.27 0.97 8.51
CA ASP A 120 9.56 -0.01 9.34
C ASP A 120 8.88 -1.10 8.48
N MET A 121 8.30 -0.72 7.33
CA MET A 121 7.65 -1.67 6.41
C MET A 121 8.65 -2.65 5.82
N ILE A 122 9.83 -2.19 5.39
CA ILE A 122 10.84 -3.10 4.79
C ILE A 122 11.47 -4.03 5.84
N ARG A 123 11.57 -3.61 7.11
CA ARG A 123 12.00 -4.50 8.21
C ARG A 123 11.03 -5.66 8.41
N VAL A 124 9.72 -5.40 8.29
CA VAL A 124 8.70 -6.46 8.33
C VAL A 124 8.81 -7.38 7.11
N GLN A 125 9.06 -6.83 5.92
CA GLN A 125 9.29 -7.63 4.71
C GLN A 125 10.57 -8.49 4.84
N LYS A 126 11.65 -7.95 5.41
CA LYS A 126 12.89 -8.69 5.66
C LYS A 126 12.67 -9.86 6.62
N ALA A 127 11.95 -9.66 7.71
CA ALA A 127 11.58 -10.72 8.63
C ALA A 127 10.70 -11.79 7.96
N LEU A 128 9.82 -11.40 7.02
CA LEU A 128 9.06 -12.36 6.22
C LEU A 128 9.98 -13.20 5.33
N LEU A 129 10.95 -12.59 4.65
CA LEU A 129 11.90 -13.33 3.81
C LEU A 129 12.76 -14.30 4.62
N GLU A 130 13.19 -13.90 5.82
CA GLU A 130 13.89 -14.79 6.76
C GLU A 130 13.01 -15.98 7.17
N TYR A 131 11.74 -15.74 7.47
CA TYR A 131 10.77 -16.80 7.77
C TYR A 131 10.59 -17.77 6.58
N LEU A 132 10.62 -17.26 5.35
CA LEU A 132 10.53 -18.05 4.12
C LEU A 132 11.86 -18.71 3.69
N ASP A 133 12.92 -18.56 4.50
CA ASP A 133 14.27 -19.05 4.21
C ASP A 133 14.79 -18.55 2.85
N ILE A 134 14.56 -17.26 2.58
CA ILE A 134 15.09 -16.52 1.43
C ILE A 134 16.20 -15.59 1.94
N MET A 135 17.43 -15.84 1.50
CA MET A 135 18.63 -15.15 1.98
C MET A 135 19.24 -14.19 0.96
N HIS A 136 18.75 -14.21 -0.28
CA HIS A 136 19.13 -13.30 -1.35
C HIS A 136 17.97 -13.16 -2.33
N LEU A 137 17.80 -11.97 -2.92
CA LEU A 137 16.79 -11.70 -3.93
C LEU A 137 17.45 -11.47 -5.29
N HIS A 138 16.89 -12.09 -6.32
CA HIS A 138 17.20 -11.70 -7.68
C HIS A 138 16.82 -10.25 -7.94
N ALA A 139 15.65 -9.83 -7.45
CA ALA A 139 15.21 -8.44 -7.58
C ALA A 139 14.21 -8.01 -6.50
N VAL A 140 14.14 -6.71 -6.27
CA VAL A 140 13.01 -6.03 -5.63
C VAL A 140 12.39 -5.09 -6.64
N ILE A 141 11.06 -5.16 -6.83
CA ILE A 141 10.34 -4.33 -7.81
C ILE A 141 9.09 -3.69 -7.20
N GLY A 142 8.84 -2.44 -7.55
CA GLY A 142 7.70 -1.70 -7.03
C GLY A 142 7.53 -0.35 -7.71
N GLY A 143 6.27 0.08 -7.80
CA GLY A 143 5.90 1.35 -8.40
C GLY A 143 5.27 2.33 -7.41
N SER A 144 5.46 3.63 -7.61
CA SER A 144 4.90 4.69 -6.75
C SER A 144 5.35 4.48 -5.28
N PHE A 145 4.44 4.33 -4.33
CA PHE A 145 4.74 3.98 -2.94
C PHE A 145 5.55 2.66 -2.81
N GLY A 146 5.38 1.72 -3.75
CA GLY A 146 6.20 0.52 -3.84
C GLY A 146 7.64 0.81 -4.27
N GLY A 147 7.86 1.82 -5.12
CA GLY A 147 9.19 2.24 -5.54
C GLY A 147 10.00 2.89 -4.41
N MET A 148 9.31 3.55 -3.48
CA MET A 148 9.95 4.05 -2.24
C MET A 148 10.42 2.89 -1.35
N GLN A 149 9.62 1.82 -1.22
CA GLN A 149 10.05 0.59 -0.52
C GLN A 149 11.25 -0.06 -1.21
N VAL A 150 11.24 -0.18 -2.55
CA VAL A 150 12.38 -0.70 -3.33
C VAL A 150 13.65 0.12 -3.08
N THR A 151 13.52 1.44 -3.09
CA THR A 151 14.65 2.34 -2.83
C THR A 151 15.20 2.12 -1.43
N GLN A 152 14.33 2.01 -0.41
CA GLN A 152 14.78 1.75 0.95
C GLN A 152 15.43 0.36 1.10
N TRP A 153 14.92 -0.67 0.41
CA TRP A 153 15.55 -1.99 0.36
C TRP A 153 16.99 -1.93 -0.14
N ALA A 154 17.24 -1.18 -1.22
CA ALA A 154 18.57 -1.01 -1.79
C ALA A 154 19.54 -0.24 -0.87
N ILE A 155 19.02 0.54 0.09
CA ILE A 155 19.81 1.30 1.06
C ILE A 155 20.09 0.48 2.32
N ASP A 156 19.06 -0.12 2.92
CA ASP A 156 19.17 -0.83 4.20
C ASP A 156 19.82 -2.21 4.05
N TYR A 157 19.65 -2.86 2.89
CA TYR A 157 20.11 -4.22 2.61
C TYR A 157 20.83 -4.33 1.25
N PRO A 158 21.90 -3.55 1.01
CA PRO A 158 22.50 -3.39 -0.32
C PRO A 158 23.08 -4.69 -0.90
N ASP A 159 23.53 -5.61 -0.04
CA ASP A 159 24.11 -6.90 -0.46
C ASP A 159 23.07 -8.03 -0.54
N PHE A 160 21.79 -7.76 -0.25
CA PHE A 160 20.72 -8.78 -0.19
C PHE A 160 19.97 -8.95 -1.51
N LEU A 161 20.22 -8.08 -2.50
CA LEU A 161 19.54 -8.10 -3.80
C LEU A 161 20.51 -7.81 -4.94
N ASP A 162 20.29 -8.44 -6.11
CA ASP A 162 21.05 -8.12 -7.32
C ASP A 162 20.51 -6.88 -8.05
N ASN A 163 19.18 -6.70 -8.04
CA ASN A 163 18.50 -5.70 -8.87
C ASN A 163 17.42 -4.93 -8.10
N ALA A 164 17.44 -3.60 -8.17
CA ALA A 164 16.38 -2.73 -7.65
C ALA A 164 15.63 -2.06 -8.80
N VAL A 165 14.33 -2.35 -8.94
CA VAL A 165 13.49 -1.83 -10.02
C VAL A 165 12.44 -0.87 -9.46
N ASN A 166 12.81 0.40 -9.36
CA ASN A 166 11.92 1.49 -8.94
C ASN A 166 11.20 2.09 -10.15
N LEU A 167 9.86 2.01 -10.15
CA LEU A 167 9.00 2.58 -11.19
C LEU A 167 8.23 3.80 -10.68
N CYS A 168 8.44 4.96 -11.29
CA CYS A 168 7.63 6.17 -11.06
C CYS A 168 7.55 6.61 -9.58
N SER A 169 8.67 6.53 -8.84
CA SER A 169 8.79 7.16 -7.52
C SER A 169 10.06 8.02 -7.43
N SER A 170 10.00 9.04 -6.58
CA SER A 170 11.15 9.89 -6.23
C SER A 170 11.65 9.56 -4.83
N LEU A 171 12.86 10.03 -4.51
CA LEU A 171 13.47 9.86 -3.18
C LEU A 171 12.73 10.64 -2.09
N THR A 172 12.12 11.76 -2.44
CA THR A 172 11.31 12.57 -1.53
C THR A 172 10.07 13.07 -2.28
N LEU A 173 8.99 13.31 -1.54
CA LEU A 173 7.75 13.82 -2.11
C LEU A 173 7.81 15.34 -2.31
N SER A 174 7.21 15.86 -3.39
CA SER A 174 7.19 17.30 -3.66
C SER A 174 6.21 18.04 -2.74
N ALA A 175 6.42 19.35 -2.57
CA ALA A 175 5.50 20.19 -1.79
C ALA A 175 4.05 20.14 -2.30
N GLU A 176 3.85 20.09 -3.63
CA GLU A 176 2.51 19.96 -4.23
C GLU A 176 1.85 18.63 -3.88
N ALA A 177 2.59 17.52 -3.99
CA ALA A 177 2.09 16.19 -3.64
C ALA A 177 1.75 16.07 -2.15
N ILE A 178 2.59 16.65 -1.27
CA ILE A 178 2.29 16.76 0.17
C ILE A 178 1.01 17.59 0.38
N GLY A 179 0.80 18.65 -0.39
CA GLY A 179 -0.41 19.47 -0.38
C GLY A 179 -1.67 18.66 -0.70
N PHE A 180 -1.66 17.87 -1.77
CA PHE A 180 -2.77 16.96 -2.11
C PHE A 180 -3.01 15.94 -0.99
N ASN A 181 -1.96 15.31 -0.47
CA ASN A 181 -2.06 14.34 0.63
C ASN A 181 -2.62 14.99 1.90
N HIS A 182 -2.28 16.25 2.19
CA HIS A 182 -2.88 16.99 3.29
C HIS A 182 -4.39 17.19 3.12
N VAL A 183 -4.85 17.63 1.94
CA VAL A 183 -6.29 17.81 1.67
C VAL A 183 -7.04 16.48 1.80
N MET A 184 -6.49 15.38 1.29
CA MET A 184 -7.06 14.04 1.45
C MET A 184 -7.19 13.63 2.93
N ARG A 185 -6.17 13.90 3.76
CA ARG A 185 -6.26 13.68 5.21
C ARG A 185 -7.36 14.52 5.85
N GLN A 186 -7.44 15.80 5.52
CA GLN A 186 -8.45 16.69 6.11
C GLN A 186 -9.87 16.26 5.73
N ALA A 187 -10.09 15.77 4.51
CA ALA A 187 -11.39 15.24 4.09
C ALA A 187 -11.85 14.08 5.00
N ILE A 188 -10.95 13.17 5.34
CA ILE A 188 -11.25 12.02 6.23
C ILE A 188 -11.41 12.48 7.69
N ILE A 189 -10.46 13.26 8.20
CA ILE A 189 -10.43 13.65 9.62
C ILE A 189 -11.63 14.51 10.02
N ASN A 190 -12.15 15.32 9.08
CA ASN A 190 -13.32 16.17 9.31
C ASN A 190 -14.65 15.46 8.97
N ASP A 191 -14.63 14.19 8.59
CA ASP A 191 -15.87 13.42 8.49
C ASP A 191 -16.51 13.29 9.88
N PRO A 192 -17.81 13.58 10.05
CA PRO A 192 -18.48 13.51 11.36
C PRO A 192 -18.42 12.11 12.00
N ASN A 193 -18.20 11.07 11.21
CA ASN A 193 -18.09 9.70 11.66
C ASN A 193 -16.65 9.27 11.97
N PHE A 194 -15.64 10.12 11.73
CA PHE A 194 -14.23 9.76 11.93
C PHE A 194 -13.92 9.40 13.39
N ASN A 195 -14.62 9.99 14.36
CA ASN A 195 -14.47 9.70 15.78
C ASN A 195 -12.99 9.62 16.24
N GLN A 196 -12.16 10.56 15.79
CA GLN A 196 -10.72 10.62 16.07
C GLN A 196 -9.93 9.33 15.71
N GLY A 197 -10.43 8.53 14.76
CA GLY A 197 -9.85 7.26 14.34
C GLY A 197 -10.43 6.03 15.05
N ASP A 198 -11.32 6.19 16.02
CA ASP A 198 -11.91 5.09 16.80
C ASP A 198 -13.35 4.78 16.36
N TYR A 199 -13.58 4.68 15.05
CA TYR A 199 -14.91 4.51 14.43
C TYR A 199 -15.36 3.04 14.28
N TYR A 200 -14.52 2.05 14.60
CA TYR A 200 -14.77 0.63 14.24
C TYR A 200 -16.00 -0.03 14.88
N THR A 201 -16.59 0.56 15.93
CA THR A 201 -17.85 0.09 16.51
C THR A 201 -19.07 0.91 16.06
N GLY A 202 -18.86 1.90 15.19
CA GLY A 202 -19.88 2.83 14.72
C GLY A 202 -19.91 2.92 13.20
N GLN A 203 -20.41 4.06 12.69
CA GLN A 203 -20.38 4.34 11.26
C GLN A 203 -18.95 4.73 10.83
N PRO A 204 -18.43 4.22 9.71
CA PRO A 204 -17.14 4.63 9.18
C PRO A 204 -17.19 6.04 8.53
N PRO A 205 -16.04 6.72 8.38
CA PRO A 205 -15.91 8.03 7.72
C PRO A 205 -15.94 7.91 6.19
N ASP A 206 -17.00 7.29 5.67
CA ASP A 206 -17.14 6.92 4.26
C ASP A 206 -17.14 8.13 3.32
N LYS A 207 -17.74 9.25 3.73
CA LYS A 207 -17.80 10.45 2.88
C LYS A 207 -16.41 11.05 2.73
N GLY A 208 -15.70 11.20 3.83
CA GLY A 208 -14.33 11.70 3.85
C GLY A 208 -13.39 10.83 3.02
N LEU A 209 -13.47 9.51 3.18
CA LEU A 209 -12.62 8.57 2.44
C LEU A 209 -12.94 8.54 0.94
N ALA A 210 -14.21 8.60 0.56
CA ALA A 210 -14.61 8.67 -0.85
C ALA A 210 -14.10 9.97 -1.51
N ILE A 211 -14.20 11.11 -0.83
CA ILE A 211 -13.69 12.40 -1.32
C ILE A 211 -12.17 12.36 -1.47
N ALA A 212 -11.46 11.86 -0.45
CA ALA A 212 -10.01 11.67 -0.51
C ALA A 212 -9.62 10.79 -1.71
N ARG A 213 -10.35 9.69 -1.95
CA ARG A 213 -10.10 8.80 -3.09
C ARG A 213 -10.30 9.51 -4.42
N MET A 214 -11.37 10.31 -4.58
CA MET A 214 -11.61 11.07 -5.80
C MET A 214 -10.46 12.04 -6.09
N LEU A 215 -9.97 12.75 -5.07
CA LEU A 215 -8.83 13.66 -5.22
C LEU A 215 -7.57 12.92 -5.66
N GLY A 216 -7.22 11.81 -4.99
CA GLY A 216 -6.07 11.00 -5.41
C GLY A 216 -6.19 10.48 -6.84
N MET A 217 -7.39 10.10 -7.27
CA MET A 217 -7.60 9.62 -8.65
C MET A 217 -7.33 10.67 -9.73
N LEU A 218 -7.52 11.95 -9.42
CA LEU A 218 -7.16 13.05 -10.32
C LEU A 218 -5.64 13.21 -10.45
N THR A 219 -4.87 12.83 -9.43
CA THR A 219 -3.40 12.91 -9.46
C THR A 219 -2.71 11.67 -10.07
N TYR A 220 -3.45 10.57 -10.28
CA TYR A 220 -2.89 9.32 -10.83
C TYR A 220 -2.98 9.21 -12.36
N ARG A 221 -3.61 10.19 -13.02
CA ARG A 221 -3.88 10.21 -14.45
C ARG A 221 -3.42 11.53 -15.06
N THR A 222 -3.69 11.72 -16.35
CA THR A 222 -3.45 12.99 -17.04
C THR A 222 -4.76 13.63 -17.48
N ASP A 223 -4.76 14.95 -17.53
CA ASP A 223 -5.85 15.77 -18.07
C ASP A 223 -6.22 15.36 -19.50
N ILE A 224 -5.22 15.02 -20.33
CA ILE A 224 -5.41 14.54 -21.70
C ILE A 224 -6.18 13.22 -21.70
N GLN A 225 -5.87 12.30 -20.78
CA GLN A 225 -6.58 11.02 -20.68
C GLN A 225 -8.02 11.22 -20.23
N LEU A 226 -8.27 12.08 -19.24
CA LEU A 226 -9.62 12.40 -18.76
C LEU A 226 -10.45 13.08 -19.87
N THR A 227 -9.83 13.97 -20.65
CA THR A 227 -10.46 14.61 -21.81
C THR A 227 -10.84 13.60 -22.88
N LYS A 228 -9.95 12.65 -23.20
CA LYS A 228 -10.23 11.57 -24.17
C LYS A 228 -11.34 10.62 -23.68
N ALA A 229 -11.37 10.30 -22.40
CA ALA A 229 -12.33 9.35 -21.83
C ALA A 229 -13.72 9.96 -21.65
N PHE A 230 -13.80 11.23 -21.21
CA PHE A 230 -15.06 11.84 -20.78
C PHE A 230 -15.35 13.18 -21.46
N GLY A 231 -14.31 13.99 -21.71
CA GLY A 231 -14.47 15.35 -22.23
C GLY A 231 -15.43 16.17 -21.36
N ARG A 232 -16.48 16.71 -21.99
CA ARG A 232 -17.57 17.44 -21.32
C ARG A 232 -18.91 16.69 -21.38
N ALA A 233 -18.89 15.37 -21.57
CA ALA A 233 -20.11 14.58 -21.67
C ALA A 233 -20.93 14.66 -20.37
N THR A 234 -22.24 14.88 -20.50
CA THR A 234 -23.17 14.99 -19.38
C THR A 234 -23.80 13.64 -19.02
N LYS A 235 -24.26 13.50 -17.79
CA LYS A 235 -25.09 12.38 -17.32
C LYS A 235 -26.54 12.62 -17.75
N ASN A 236 -27.23 11.59 -18.26
CA ASN A 236 -28.61 11.72 -18.78
C ASN A 236 -29.58 12.32 -17.76
N GLU A 237 -29.42 11.97 -16.48
CA GLU A 237 -30.19 12.51 -15.35
C GLU A 237 -29.22 13.18 -14.34
N GLY A 238 -28.50 14.19 -14.82
CA GLY A 238 -27.53 14.92 -14.00
C GLY A 238 -28.17 15.75 -12.89
N GLN A 239 -27.48 15.87 -11.75
CA GLN A 239 -27.90 16.68 -10.61
C GLN A 239 -26.87 17.80 -10.34
N PHE A 240 -27.34 19.04 -10.15
CA PHE A 240 -26.43 20.19 -9.94
C PHE A 240 -25.52 20.07 -8.70
N TRP A 241 -26.02 19.46 -7.62
CA TRP A 241 -25.24 19.22 -6.39
C TRP A 241 -24.75 17.77 -6.26
N GLY A 242 -24.79 17.02 -7.36
CA GLY A 242 -24.31 15.64 -7.45
C GLY A 242 -23.52 15.46 -8.74
N ASP A 243 -23.68 14.33 -9.41
CA ASP A 243 -23.04 14.10 -10.70
C ASP A 243 -23.83 14.78 -11.82
N TYR A 244 -23.26 15.76 -12.49
CA TYR A 244 -23.79 16.39 -13.70
C TYR A 244 -23.04 15.90 -14.96
N PHE A 245 -21.72 15.74 -14.87
CA PHE A 245 -20.85 15.24 -15.92
C PHE A 245 -20.49 13.75 -15.73
N GLN A 246 -20.14 13.07 -16.82
CA GLN A 246 -19.69 11.68 -16.80
C GLN A 246 -18.41 11.49 -15.97
N VAL A 247 -17.49 12.47 -15.99
CA VAL A 247 -16.28 12.43 -15.17
C VAL A 247 -16.59 12.48 -13.67
N GLU A 248 -17.60 13.26 -13.25
CA GLU A 248 -18.07 13.32 -11.87
C GLU A 248 -18.69 11.97 -11.47
N SER A 249 -19.58 11.42 -12.29
CA SER A 249 -20.17 10.10 -12.06
C SER A 249 -19.12 8.99 -11.97
N TYR A 250 -18.05 9.07 -12.77
CA TYR A 250 -16.92 8.14 -12.70
C TYR A 250 -16.18 8.26 -11.37
N LEU A 251 -15.84 9.48 -10.94
CA LEU A 251 -15.15 9.73 -9.68
C LEU A 251 -16.00 9.28 -8.48
N SER A 252 -17.28 9.65 -8.43
CA SER A 252 -18.23 9.26 -7.39
C SER A 252 -18.35 7.74 -7.28
N TYR A 253 -18.51 7.05 -8.41
CA TYR A 253 -18.57 5.58 -8.44
C TYR A 253 -17.28 4.94 -7.91
N GLN A 254 -16.11 5.45 -8.31
CA GLN A 254 -14.83 4.90 -7.87
C GLN A 254 -14.52 5.20 -6.40
N GLY A 255 -14.94 6.36 -5.91
CA GLY A 255 -14.92 6.71 -4.49
C GLY A 255 -15.74 5.71 -3.67
N GLN A 256 -16.99 5.47 -4.06
CA GLN A 256 -17.86 4.50 -3.39
C GLN A 256 -17.30 3.07 -3.45
N LYS A 257 -16.83 2.64 -4.63
CA LYS A 257 -16.23 1.30 -4.82
C LYS A 257 -15.00 1.09 -3.93
N PHE A 258 -14.25 2.16 -3.64
CA PHE A 258 -13.05 2.08 -2.80
C PHE A 258 -13.37 1.76 -1.34
N LEU A 259 -14.50 2.23 -0.82
CA LEU A 259 -14.93 2.01 0.57
C LEU A 259 -15.09 0.52 0.90
N ALA A 260 -15.53 -0.28 -0.07
CA ALA A 260 -15.71 -1.72 0.10
C ALA A 260 -14.39 -2.49 0.31
N ARG A 261 -13.24 -1.87 0.08
CA ARG A 261 -11.94 -2.56 0.05
C ARG A 261 -10.81 -1.87 0.80
N PHE A 262 -11.07 -0.73 1.46
CA PHE A 262 -10.01 0.06 2.09
C PHE A 262 -10.47 0.71 3.39
N ASP A 263 -9.57 0.77 4.37
CA ASP A 263 -9.81 1.39 5.68
C ASP A 263 -9.27 2.82 5.72
N ALA A 264 -10.01 3.72 6.38
CA ALA A 264 -9.67 5.15 6.43
C ALA A 264 -8.41 5.43 7.26
N ASN A 265 -8.24 4.78 8.42
CA ASN A 265 -7.03 4.93 9.23
C ASN A 265 -5.80 4.38 8.51
N THR A 266 -5.91 3.22 7.84
CA THR A 266 -4.85 2.73 6.95
C THR A 266 -4.52 3.78 5.88
N TYR A 267 -5.53 4.39 5.24
CA TYR A 267 -5.28 5.42 4.23
C TYR A 267 -4.50 6.60 4.82
N LEU A 268 -4.93 7.13 5.97
CA LEU A 268 -4.25 8.22 6.68
C LEU A 268 -2.81 7.89 7.05
N LEU A 269 -2.59 6.67 7.56
CA LEU A 269 -1.28 6.19 7.98
C LEU A 269 -0.32 6.06 6.79
N LEU A 270 -0.76 5.40 5.72
CA LEU A 270 0.09 5.14 4.56
C LEU A 270 0.42 6.43 3.77
N ILE A 271 -0.54 7.37 3.60
CA ILE A 271 -0.22 8.66 2.96
C ILE A 271 0.69 9.52 3.83
N ARG A 272 0.66 9.37 5.17
CA ARG A 272 1.63 10.03 6.03
C ARG A 272 3.02 9.40 5.90
N ALA A 273 3.12 8.07 5.83
CA ALA A 273 4.38 7.38 5.57
C ALA A 273 4.97 7.79 4.21
N MET A 274 4.14 7.98 3.18
CA MET A 274 4.54 8.49 1.88
C MET A 274 5.07 9.93 1.93
N ASP A 275 4.41 10.82 2.67
CA ASP A 275 4.85 12.22 2.84
C ASP A 275 6.16 12.33 3.62
N LEU A 276 6.34 11.46 4.62
CA LEU A 276 7.52 11.43 5.48
C LEU A 276 8.69 10.66 4.87
N TYR A 277 8.52 10.06 3.70
CA TYR A 277 9.58 9.27 3.10
C TYR A 277 10.79 10.16 2.78
N ASP A 278 11.86 9.89 3.52
CA ASP A 278 13.19 10.41 3.32
C ASP A 278 14.16 9.23 3.47
N PRO A 279 14.93 8.86 2.43
CA PRO A 279 15.89 7.77 2.51
C PRO A 279 17.01 8.04 3.53
N ALA A 280 17.25 9.30 3.89
CA ALA A 280 18.23 9.68 4.90
C ALA A 280 17.74 9.48 6.35
N LEU A 281 16.44 9.26 6.55
CA LEU A 281 15.87 9.14 7.89
C LEU A 281 16.49 7.97 8.65
N GLY A 282 17.09 8.26 9.82
CA GLY A 282 17.77 7.27 10.64
C GLY A 282 19.28 7.12 10.37
N TYR A 283 19.83 7.89 9.44
CA TYR A 283 21.27 7.94 9.15
C TYR A 283 21.88 9.27 9.60
N ASP A 284 23.03 9.22 10.26
CA ASP A 284 23.64 10.39 10.91
C ASP A 284 24.21 11.44 9.93
N ASN A 285 24.43 11.12 8.66
CA ASN A 285 24.85 12.06 7.59
C ASN A 285 24.82 11.39 6.21
N MET A 286 24.13 11.98 5.22
CA MET A 286 24.37 11.65 3.80
C MET A 286 25.57 12.45 3.29
N LYS A 287 26.73 11.81 3.18
CA LYS A 287 27.80 12.25 2.27
C LYS A 287 27.86 11.31 1.09
#